data_AF-A0A359HH37-F1
#
_entry.id   AF-A0A359HH37-F1
#
_cell.length_a   1.000
_cell.length_b   1.000
_cell.length_c   1.000
_cell.angle_alpha   90.00
_cell.angle_beta   90.00
_cell.angle_gamma   90.00
#
_symmetry.space_group_name_H-M   'P 1'
#
loop_
_entity.id
_entity.type
_entity.pdbx_description
1 polymer ?
#
loop_
_entity_poly.entity_id
_entity_poly.type
_entity_poly.pdbx_seq_one_letter_code
_entity_poly.pdbx_strand_id
1 'polypeptide(L)'
;GNQVSDQSIVPDGPAAYFTTLPVRAMLERLKADGIPAALSLSAGTYLCNQIFYVLRHHLETWEMNIPAGFIHLPDLPEQAARKEASIPSMSLTTMILGVRAVLELIAGS
;
A
#
# COMPACT_ATOMS: atom_id res chain seq x y z
N GLY A 1 19.88 4.62 -13.29
CA GLY A 1 18.98 3.68 -12.60
C GLY A 1 18.36 2.76 -13.63
N ASN A 2 17.85 1.60 -13.20
CA ASN A 2 17.18 0.66 -14.10
C ASN A 2 15.78 1.20 -14.43
N GLN A 3 15.45 1.24 -15.71
CA GLN A 3 14.13 1.61 -16.21
C GLN A 3 13.63 0.46 -17.08
N VAL A 4 12.54 -0.17 -16.66
CA VAL A 4 11.93 -1.30 -17.34
C VAL A 4 10.54 -0.88 -17.77
N SER A 5 10.20 -1.15 -19.04
CA SER A 5 8.91 -0.81 -19.63
C SER A 5 8.34 -2.05 -20.31
N ASP A 6 7.03 -2.26 -20.18
CA ASP A 6 6.24 -3.28 -20.88
C ASP A 6 6.76 -4.72 -20.73
N GLN A 7 7.34 -5.03 -19.56
CA GLN A 7 7.76 -6.39 -19.19
C GLN A 7 6.91 -6.92 -18.04
N SER A 8 6.63 -8.22 -18.08
CA SER A 8 6.02 -8.93 -16.96
C SER A 8 6.97 -8.94 -15.76
N ILE A 9 6.43 -8.76 -14.56
CA ILE A 9 7.23 -8.78 -13.32
C ILE A 9 7.78 -10.20 -13.08
N VAL A 10 6.93 -11.22 -13.30
CA VAL A 10 7.32 -12.62 -13.30
C VAL A 10 6.88 -13.22 -14.65
N PRO A 11 7.80 -13.83 -15.42
CA PRO A 11 7.43 -14.56 -16.64
C PRO A 11 6.36 -15.61 -16.34
N ASP A 12 5.31 -15.66 -17.17
CA ASP A 12 4.17 -16.58 -17.04
C ASP A 12 3.37 -16.46 -15.73
N GLY A 13 3.65 -15.44 -14.91
CA GLY A 13 2.85 -15.10 -13.74
C GLY A 13 1.48 -14.53 -14.13
N PRO A 14 0.49 -14.55 -13.23
CA PRO A 14 -0.82 -13.99 -13.50
C PRO A 14 -0.76 -12.47 -13.73
N ALA A 15 -1.73 -11.90 -14.44
CA ALA A 15 -1.72 -10.47 -14.78
C ALA A 15 -1.72 -9.55 -13.54
N ALA A 16 -2.36 -9.98 -12.44
CA ALA A 16 -2.42 -9.23 -11.20
C ALA A 16 -2.66 -10.16 -10.00
N TYR A 17 -2.33 -9.67 -8.81
CA TYR A 17 -2.73 -10.25 -7.55
C TYR A 17 -3.62 -9.27 -6.78
N PHE A 18 -4.69 -9.78 -6.17
CA PHE A 18 -5.46 -9.01 -5.21
C PHE A 18 -4.77 -9.04 -3.84
N THR A 19 -4.95 -7.94 -3.10
CA THR A 19 -4.61 -7.89 -1.67
C THR A 19 -5.49 -8.86 -0.91
N THR A 20 -4.92 -9.56 0.05
CA THR A 20 -5.67 -10.41 0.99
C THR A 20 -6.00 -9.68 2.30
N LEU A 21 -5.55 -8.43 2.44
CA LEU A 21 -5.93 -7.59 3.59
C LEU A 21 -7.41 -7.15 3.52
N PRO A 22 -8.09 -6.98 4.66
CA PRO A 22 -9.48 -6.53 4.73
C PRO A 22 -9.59 -5.01 4.51
N VAL A 23 -9.21 -4.54 3.31
CA VAL A 23 -9.03 -3.11 2.99
C VAL A 23 -10.27 -2.25 3.21
N ARG A 24 -11.47 -2.81 3.08
CA ARG A 24 -12.72 -2.09 3.40
C ARG A 24 -12.86 -1.86 4.90
N ALA A 25 -12.62 -2.88 5.72
CA ALA A 25 -12.64 -2.74 7.18
C ALA A 25 -11.55 -1.77 7.67
N MET A 26 -10.36 -1.84 7.06
CA MET A 26 -9.28 -0.89 7.32
C MET A 26 -9.70 0.56 7.03
N LEU A 27 -10.35 0.82 5.89
CA LEU A 27 -10.84 2.16 5.54
C LEU A 27 -11.85 2.67 6.55
N GLU A 28 -12.84 1.85 6.91
CA GLU A 28 -13.88 2.25 7.86
C GLU A 28 -13.30 2.52 9.25
N ARG A 29 -12.34 1.71 9.70
CA ARG A 29 -11.61 1.96 10.96
C ARG A 29 -10.86 3.29 10.92
N LEU A 30 -10.10 3.56 9.86
CA LEU A 30 -9.35 4.82 9.73
C LEU A 30 -10.27 6.04 9.73
N LYS A 31 -11.41 5.96 9.02
CA LYS A 31 -12.40 7.03 9.02
C LYS A 31 -13.04 7.25 10.39
N ALA A 32 -13.37 6.18 11.11
CA ALA A 32 -13.91 6.26 12.47
C ALA A 32 -12.93 6.94 13.43
N ASP A 33 -11.63 6.72 13.24
CA ASP A 33 -10.55 7.35 14.02
C ASP A 33 -10.21 8.78 13.54
N GLY A 34 -10.95 9.32 12.55
CA GLY A 34 -10.73 10.66 12.01
C GLY A 34 -9.50 10.79 11.10
N ILE A 35 -8.97 9.69 10.58
CA ILE A 35 -7.76 9.62 9.77
C ILE A 35 -8.13 9.62 8.28
N PRO A 36 -7.69 10.62 7.48
CA PRO A 36 -7.99 10.65 6.05
C PRO A 36 -7.36 9.46 5.31
N ALA A 37 -8.19 8.68 4.64
CA ALA A 37 -7.76 7.54 3.83
C ALA A 37 -8.73 7.29 2.67
N ALA A 38 -8.23 6.64 1.61
CA ALA A 38 -9.03 6.22 0.46
C ALA A 38 -8.52 4.87 -0.06
N LEU A 39 -9.40 4.11 -0.71
CA LEU A 39 -8.97 2.89 -1.41
C LEU A 39 -8.27 3.29 -2.71
N SER A 40 -7.06 2.76 -2.90
CA SER A 40 -6.42 2.79 -4.21
C SER A 40 -6.72 1.49 -4.95
N LEU A 41 -7.33 1.60 -6.13
CA LEU A 41 -7.58 0.46 -7.03
C LEU A 41 -6.39 0.18 -7.96
N SER A 42 -5.33 0.98 -7.87
CA SER A 42 -4.08 0.78 -8.60
C SER A 42 -2.90 1.15 -7.69
N ALA A 43 -1.92 0.26 -7.56
CA ALA A 43 -0.64 0.57 -6.94
C ALA A 43 0.32 1.32 -7.90
N GLY A 44 -0.17 1.73 -9.07
CA GLY A 44 0.63 2.25 -10.17
C GLY A 44 1.39 1.15 -10.90
N THR A 45 2.33 1.53 -11.77
CA THR A 45 3.25 0.63 -12.49
C THR A 45 4.70 0.77 -12.00
N TYR A 46 4.89 1.41 -10.86
CA TYR A 46 6.21 1.68 -10.30
C TYR A 46 6.62 0.62 -9.27
N LEU A 47 7.76 0.83 -8.61
CA LEU A 47 8.36 -0.14 -7.70
C LEU A 47 7.41 -0.65 -6.60
N CYS A 48 6.48 0.18 -6.11
CA CYS A 48 5.47 -0.22 -5.13
C CYS A 48 4.60 -1.39 -5.64
N ASN A 49 4.17 -1.32 -6.90
CA ASN A 49 3.41 -2.40 -7.54
C ASN A 49 4.29 -3.63 -7.74
N GLN A 50 5.55 -3.46 -8.14
CA GLN A 50 6.47 -4.57 -8.30
C GLN A 50 6.71 -5.32 -6.98
N ILE A 51 6.94 -4.60 -5.88
CA ILE A 51 7.12 -5.20 -4.54
C ILE A 51 5.86 -5.94 -4.12
N PHE A 52 4.69 -5.33 -4.26
CA PHE A 52 3.42 -5.97 -3.91
C PHE A 52 3.16 -7.24 -4.73
N TYR A 53 3.39 -7.17 -6.05
CA TYR A 53 3.23 -8.30 -6.95
C TYR A 53 4.17 -9.45 -6.58
N VAL A 54 5.47 -9.18 -6.39
CA VAL A 54 6.46 -10.20 -6.04
C VAL A 54 6.13 -10.85 -4.70
N LEU A 55 5.70 -10.06 -3.70
CA LEU A 55 5.25 -10.59 -2.42
C LEU A 55 4.06 -11.54 -2.59
N ARG A 56 3.00 -11.12 -3.30
CA ARG A 56 1.82 -11.96 -3.50
C ARG A 56 2.15 -13.20 -4.33
N HIS A 57 2.97 -13.06 -5.37
CA HIS A 57 3.43 -14.17 -6.19
C HIS A 57 4.18 -15.20 -5.35
N HIS A 58 5.10 -14.76 -4.49
CA HIS A 58 5.83 -15.64 -3.59
C HIS A 58 4.87 -16.40 -2.66
N LEU A 59 3.98 -15.69 -1.97
CA LEU A 59 3.05 -16.34 -1.03
C LEU A 59 2.13 -17.34 -1.74
N GLU A 60 1.68 -17.05 -2.96
CA GLU A 60 0.82 -17.95 -3.74
C GLU A 60 1.60 -19.20 -4.20
N THR A 61 2.79 -19.01 -4.77
CA THR A 61 3.62 -20.11 -5.29
C THR A 61 4.04 -21.10 -4.21
N TRP A 62 4.17 -20.64 -2.97
CA TRP A 62 4.52 -21.46 -1.81
C TRP A 62 3.31 -21.87 -0.96
N GLU A 63 2.08 -21.61 -1.44
CA GLU A 63 0.81 -21.94 -0.75
C GLU A 63 0.76 -21.41 0.71
N MET A 64 1.37 -20.26 0.95
CA MET A 64 1.47 -19.65 2.27
C MET A 64 0.22 -18.83 2.56
N ASN A 65 -0.55 -19.23 3.57
CA ASN A 65 -1.73 -18.49 4.02
C ASN A 65 -1.37 -17.29 4.91
N ILE A 66 -0.63 -16.32 4.36
CA ILE A 66 -0.23 -15.09 5.04
C ILE A 66 -0.97 -13.89 4.41
N PRO A 67 -1.69 -13.07 5.20
CA PRO A 67 -2.29 -11.83 4.71
C PRO A 67 -1.23 -10.85 4.19
N ALA A 68 -1.46 -10.29 2.99
CA ALA A 68 -0.52 -9.41 2.33
C ALA A 68 -1.23 -8.33 1.52
N GLY A 69 -0.71 -7.11 1.61
CA GLY A 69 -1.22 -5.92 0.95
C GLY A 69 -0.20 -4.80 0.95
N PHE A 70 -0.60 -3.62 0.48
CA PHE A 70 0.27 -2.46 0.39
C PHE A 70 -0.48 -1.18 0.80
N ILE A 71 0.22 -0.26 1.47
CA ILE A 71 -0.33 1.03 1.92
C ILE A 71 0.61 2.13 1.43
N HIS A 72 0.09 3.08 0.67
CA HIS A 72 0.82 4.30 0.32
C HIS A 72 0.62 5.35 1.41
N LEU A 73 1.70 6.01 1.80
CA LEU A 73 1.66 7.18 2.67
C LEU A 73 1.97 8.43 1.83
N PRO A 74 1.30 9.56 2.07
CA PRO A 74 1.63 10.81 1.40
C PRO A 74 2.97 11.36 1.91
N ASP A 75 3.44 12.47 1.34
CA ASP A 75 4.62 13.17 1.85
C ASP A 75 4.39 13.74 3.26
N LEU A 76 5.48 13.92 4.02
CA LEU A 76 5.48 14.72 5.24
C LEU A 76 5.35 16.22 4.92
N PRO A 77 4.86 17.06 5.85
CA PRO A 77 4.71 18.49 5.61
C PRO A 77 6.02 19.17 5.24
N GLU A 78 7.14 18.75 5.86
CA GLU A 78 8.47 19.29 5.59
C GLU A 78 9.00 18.86 4.20
N GLN A 79 8.55 17.72 3.69
CA GLN A 79 8.87 17.28 2.32
C GLN A 79 8.03 18.05 1.30
N ALA A 80 6.75 18.23 1.58
CA ALA A 80 5.84 19.01 0.74
C ALA A 80 6.27 20.48 0.65
N ALA A 81 6.70 21.09 1.76
CA ALA A 81 7.18 22.47 1.80
C ALA A 81 8.43 22.73 0.93
N ARG A 82 9.16 21.68 0.54
CA ARG A 82 10.35 21.77 -0.33
C ARG A 82 10.03 21.60 -1.82
N LYS A 83 8.79 21.25 -2.18
CA LYS A 83 8.39 21.07 -3.57
C LYS A 83 7.83 22.37 -4.13
N GLU A 84 8.09 22.62 -5.41
CA GLU A 84 7.61 23.83 -6.10
C GLU A 84 6.07 23.84 -6.26
N ALA A 85 5.47 22.66 -6.47
CA ALA A 85 4.03 22.50 -6.54
C ALA A 85 3.43 22.26 -5.15
N SER A 86 2.28 22.87 -4.87
CA SER A 86 1.47 22.54 -3.70
C SER A 86 0.98 21.08 -3.82
N ILE A 87 1.45 20.23 -2.92
CA ILE A 87 1.09 18.82 -2.85
C ILE A 87 0.45 18.49 -1.50
N PRO A 88 -0.49 17.54 -1.46
CA PRO A 88 -1.03 17.07 -0.19
C PRO A 88 0.07 16.43 0.65
N SER A 89 0.00 16.66 1.96
CA SER A 89 0.88 16.04 2.96
C SER A 89 0.08 15.65 4.18
N MET A 90 0.70 14.85 5.06
CA MET A 90 0.10 14.43 6.32
C MET A 90 1.14 14.45 7.43
N SER A 91 0.76 14.79 8.66
CA SER A 91 1.69 14.77 9.78
C SER A 91 2.19 13.34 10.06
N LEU A 92 3.45 13.20 10.47
CA LEU A 92 4.01 11.90 10.87
C LEU A 92 3.16 11.23 11.96
N THR A 93 2.68 12.01 12.92
CA THR A 93 1.81 11.54 14.00
C THR A 93 0.54 10.88 13.45
N THR A 94 -0.14 11.55 12.51
CA THR A 94 -1.36 11.01 11.87
C THR A 94 -1.05 9.74 11.09
N MET A 95 0.07 9.69 10.35
CA MET A 95 0.49 8.48 9.63
C MET A 95 0.75 7.30 10.60
N ILE A 96 1.43 7.55 11.72
CA ILE A 96 1.72 6.52 12.73
C ILE A 96 0.42 5.98 13.33
N LEU A 97 -0.52 6.86 13.70
CA LEU A 97 -1.82 6.45 14.23
C LEU A 97 -2.57 5.58 13.21
N GLY A 98 -2.56 5.96 11.93
CA GLY A 98 -3.24 5.19 10.88
C GLY A 98 -2.64 3.81 10.67
N VAL A 99 -1.30 3.72 10.57
CA VAL A 99 -0.61 2.44 10.41
C VAL A 99 -0.84 1.53 11.62
N ARG A 100 -0.81 2.07 12.84
CA ARG A 100 -1.09 1.30 14.06
C ARG A 100 -2.51 0.75 14.06
N ALA A 101 -3.52 1.59 13.80
CA ALA A 101 -4.92 1.18 13.77
C ALA A 101 -5.16 0.04 12.76
N VAL A 102 -4.48 0.10 11.61
CA VAL A 102 -4.51 -0.97 10.61
C VAL A 102 -3.84 -2.25 11.10
N LEU A 103 -2.64 -2.16 11.67
CA LEU A 103 -1.90 -3.33 12.16
C LEU A 103 -2.66 -4.02 13.30
N GLU A 104 -3.24 -3.25 14.23
CA GLU A 104 -4.09 -3.76 15.30
C GLU A 104 -5.31 -4.52 14.75
N LEU A 105 -5.97 -3.96 13.73
CA LEU A 105 -7.10 -4.60 13.07
C LEU A 105 -6.71 -5.94 12.43
N ILE A 106 -5.56 -5.99 11.74
CA ILE A 106 -5.06 -7.21 11.06
C ILE A 106 -4.59 -8.26 12.06
N ALA A 107 -3.95 -7.85 13.17
CA ALA A 107 -3.46 -8.77 14.18
C ALA A 107 -4.58 -9.35 15.05
N GLY A 108 -5.70 -8.64 15.17
CA GLY A 108 -6.88 -9.08 15.92
C GLY A 108 -7.91 -9.88 15.10
N SER A 109 -7.68 -10.07 13.80
CA SER A 109 -8.56 -10.80 12.88
C SER A 109 -8.17 -12.26 12.67
#